data_AF-A0A2W4KUS2-F1
#
_entry.id   AF-A0A2W4KUS2-F1
#
_cell.length_a   1.000
_cell.length_b   1.000
_cell.length_c   1.000
_cell.angle_alpha   90.00
_cell.angle_beta   90.00
_cell.angle_gamma   90.00
#
_symmetry.space_group_name_H-M   'P 1'
#
loop_
_entity.id
_entity.type
_entity.pdbx_description
1 polymer ?
#
loop_
_entity_poly.entity_id
_entity_poly.type
_entity_poly.pdbx_seq_one_letter_code
_entity_poly.pdbx_strand_id
1 'polypeptide(L)' 'MTLVVHRTAAEFRRACDAVRAGGATLGLVPTMGALHAGHLALVDAALE' A
#
# COMPACT_ATOMS: atom_id res chain seq x y z
N MET A 1 7.90 1.51 12.08
CA MET A 1 7.48 1.60 10.67
C MET A 1 7.07 3.02 10.38
N THR A 2 7.49 3.57 9.25
CA THR A 2 7.14 4.94 8.85
C THR A 2 5.99 4.89 7.84
N LEU A 3 4.93 5.65 8.09
CA LEU A 3 3.84 5.84 7.13
C LEU A 3 4.28 6.89 6.10
N VAL A 4 4.32 6.52 4.82
CA VAL A 4 4.66 7.42 3.71
C VAL A 4 3.42 7.69 2.88
N VAL A 5 3.18 8.95 2.51
CA VAL A 5 2.04 9.36 1.69
C VAL A 5 2.54 9.92 0.36
N HIS A 6 2.12 9.31 -0.75
CA HIS A 6 2.35 9.81 -2.10
C HIS A 6 1.08 10.47 -2.64
N ARG A 7 1.20 11.64 -3.27
CA ARG A 7 0.03 12.41 -3.76
C ARG A 7 -0.12 12.35 -5.28
N THR A 8 0.90 11.87 -5.97
CA THR A 8 0.87 11.70 -7.43
C THR A 8 1.00 10.24 -7.83
N ALA A 9 0.40 9.89 -8.97
CA ALA A 9 0.54 8.55 -9.54
C ALA A 9 2.02 8.22 -9.86
N ALA A 10 2.82 9.21 -10.26
CA ALA A 10 4.22 9.01 -10.59
C ALA A 10 5.05 8.62 -9.35
N GLU A 11 4.82 9.28 -8.21
CA GLU A 11 5.47 8.93 -6.94
C GLU A 11 5.04 7.53 -6.46
N PHE A 12 3.74 7.24 -6.50
CA PHE A 12 3.21 5.93 -6.10
C PHE A 12 3.82 4.79 -6.93
N ARG A 13 3.90 4.95 -8.26
CA ARG A 13 4.52 3.95 -9.15
C ARG A 13 6.00 3.73 -8.81
N ARG A 14 6.78 4.80 -8.65
CA ARG A 14 8.20 4.69 -8.26
C ARG A 14 8.40 3.95 -6.95
N ALA A 15 7.56 4.21 -5.95
CA ALA A 15 7.62 3.52 -4.67
C ALA A 15 7.31 2.02 -4.83
N CYS A 16 6.28 1.67 -5.60
CA CYS A 16 5.95 0.27 -5.87
C CYS A 16 7.07 -0.45 -6.64
N ASP A 17 7.70 0.23 -7.60
CA ASP A 17 8.80 -0.34 -8.40
C ASP A 17 10.06 -0.57 -7.54
N ALA A 18 10.34 0.30 -6.57
CA ALA A 18 11.41 0.11 -5.61
C ALA A 18 11.19 -1.14 -4.74
N VAL A 19 9.95 -1.37 -4.28
CA VAL A 19 9.59 -2.59 -3.52
C VAL A 19 9.80 -3.84 -4.37
N ARG A 20 9.32 -3.83 -5.62
CA ARG A 20 9.50 -4.96 -6.56
C ARG A 20 10.96 -5.23 -6.89
N ALA A 21 11.75 -4.17 -7.11
CA ALA A 21 13.18 -4.28 -7.37
C ALA A 21 13.94 -4.89 -6.18
N GLY A 22 13.44 -4.70 -4.96
CA GLY A 22 13.94 -5.35 -3.75
C GLY A 22 13.55 -6.83 -3.60
N GLY A 23 12.79 -7.40 -4.54
CA GLY A 23 12.35 -8.80 -4.51
C GLY A 23 11.20 -9.10 -3.54
N ALA A 24 10.57 -8.07 -2.97
CA ALA A 24 9.43 -8.22 -2.07
C ALA A 24 8.10 -8.27 -2.83
N THR A 25 7.11 -8.96 -2.25
CA THR A 25 5.72 -8.93 -2.71
C THR A 25 5.03 -7.67 -2.17
N LEU A 26 4.25 -6.99 -3.02
CA LEU A 26 3.52 -5.78 -2.67
C LEU A 26 2.02 -6.07 -2.51
N GLY A 27 1.49 -5.93 -1.30
CA GLY A 27 0.05 -5.90 -1.05
C GLY A 27 -0.58 -4.56 -1.46
N LEU A 28 -1.78 -4.58 -2.03
CA LEU A 28 -2.52 -3.37 -2.44
C LEU A 28 -3.98 -3.45 -1.98
N VAL A 29 -4.42 -2.45 -1.21
CA VAL A 29 -5.82 -2.30 -0.77
C VAL A 29 -6.39 -1.00 -1.33
N PRO A 30 -7.10 -1.03 -2.48
CA PRO A 30 -7.78 0.14 -3.02
C PRO A 30 -8.98 0.52 -2.15
N THR A 31 -9.11 1.79 -1.77
CA THR A 31 -10.25 2.32 -1.00
C THR A 31 -10.66 3.70 -1.53
N MET A 32 -11.84 4.18 -1.11
CA MET A 32 -12.28 5.56 -1.36
C MET A 32 -12.13 6.48 -0.12
N GLY A 33 -11.46 6.01 0.95
CA GLY A 33 -11.39 6.70 2.24
C GLY A 33 -12.46 6.24 3.24
N ALA A 34 -12.75 7.08 4.24
CA ALA A 34 -13.68 6.79 5.35
C ALA A 34 -13.42 5.42 6.01
N LEU A 35 -12.17 5.25 6.49
CA LEU A 35 -11.67 3.96 6.97
C LEU A 35 -12.41 3.45 8.21
N HIS A 36 -12.56 2.14 8.30
CA HIS A 36 -13.24 1.42 9.39
C HIS A 36 -12.66 0.00 9.52
N ALA A 37 -13.12 -0.79 10.48
CA ALA A 37 -12.58 -2.12 10.78
C ALA A 37 -12.46 -3.05 9.56
N GLY A 38 -13.46 -3.05 8.67
CA GLY A 38 -13.39 -3.81 7.41
C GLY A 38 -12.19 -3.46 6.52
N HIS A 39 -11.78 -2.19 6.46
CA HIS A 39 -10.57 -1.79 5.71
C HIS A 39 -9.30 -2.32 6.36
N LEU A 40 -9.24 -2.34 7.71
CA LEU A 40 -8.08 -2.86 8.44
C LEU A 40 -7.92 -4.37 8.23
N ALA A 41 -9.02 -5.13 8.21
CA ALA A 41 -8.97 -6.56 7.91
C ALA A 41 -8.38 -6.87 6.52
N LEU A 42 -8.64 -6.02 5.52
CA LEU A 42 -8.03 -6.14 4.19
C LEU A 42 -6.54 -5.79 4.20
N VAL A 43 -6.12 -4.86 5.05
CA VAL A 43 -4.69 -4.54 5.23
C VAL A 43 -3.97 -5.70 5.90
N ASP A 44 -4.55 -6.27 6.95
CA ASP A 44 -3.99 -7.44 7.65
C ASP A 44 -3.84 -8.62 6.69
N ALA A 45 -4.89 -8.93 5.90
CA ALA A 45 -4.83 -9.98 4.88
C ALA A 45 -3.80 -9.73 3.76
N ALA A 46 -3.42 -8.47 3.50
CA ALA A 46 -2.40 -8.12 2.53
C ALA A 46 -0.97 -8.18 3.10
N LEU A 47 -0.83 -8.31 4.42
CA LEU A 47 0.45 -8.46 5.13
C LEU A 47 0.82 -9.92 5.39
N GLU A 48 -0.15 -10.85 5.30
CA GLU A 48 0.05 -12.30 5.34
C GLU A 48 0.81 -12.82 4.12
#